data_AF-A0A3C0AP47-F1
#
_entry.id   AF-A0A3C0AP47-F1
#
_cell.length_a   1.000
_cell.length_b   1.000
_cell.length_c   1.000
_cell.angle_alpha   90.00
_cell.angle_beta   90.00
_cell.angle_gamma   90.00
#
_symmetry.space_group_name_H-M   'P 1'
#
loop_
_entity.id
_entity.type
_entity.pdbx_description
1 polymer ?
#
loop_
_entity_poly.entity_id
_entity_poly.type
_entity_poly.pdbx_seq_one_letter_code
_entity_poly.pdbx_strand_id
1 'polypeptide(L)'
;PVFEELLERTQPARKERVLSRIRQTRDGKLNNSEFGSRQRGTGEIAEQIGSLFKVFCQKLDLNRRLPALDYEQFKPPATGKGQQWLF
;
A
#
# COMPACT_ATOMS: atom_id res chain seq x y z
N PRO A 1 2.63 -19.73 2.41
CA PRO A 1 2.50 -18.30 2.82
C PRO A 1 1.15 -18.04 3.49
N VAL A 2 1.09 -17.27 4.58
CA VAL A 2 -0.14 -17.09 5.40
C VAL A 2 -1.34 -16.61 4.56
N PHE A 3 -1.11 -15.69 3.62
CA PHE A 3 -2.18 -15.16 2.77
C PHE A 3 -2.75 -16.19 1.78
N GLU A 4 -1.91 -17.06 1.24
CA GLU A 4 -2.34 -18.10 0.30
C GLU A 4 -3.20 -19.15 1.01
N GLU A 5 -2.81 -19.54 2.21
CA GLU A 5 -3.56 -20.46 3.06
C GLU A 5 -4.92 -19.87 3.47
N LEU A 6 -4.95 -18.57 3.78
CA LEU A 6 -6.20 -17.87 4.05
C LEU A 6 -7.15 -17.91 2.83
N LEU A 7 -6.63 -17.70 1.62
CA LEU A 7 -7.44 -17.78 0.40
C LEU A 7 -7.95 -19.19 0.13
N GLU A 8 -7.15 -20.22 0.39
CA GLU A 8 -7.57 -21.61 0.27
C GLU A 8 -8.76 -21.90 1.20
N ARG A 9 -8.70 -21.43 2.45
CA ARG A 9 -9.74 -21.67 3.45
C ARG A 9 -11.02 -20.86 3.20
N THR A 10 -10.89 -19.61 2.74
CA THR A 10 -12.02 -18.67 2.68
C THR A 10 -12.61 -18.49 1.29
N GLN A 11 -11.80 -18.59 0.24
CA GLN A 11 -12.19 -18.29 -1.14
C GLN A 11 -11.46 -19.19 -2.17
N PRO A 12 -11.54 -20.53 -2.06
CA PRO A 12 -10.75 -21.46 -2.87
C PRO A 12 -10.99 -21.27 -4.38
N ALA A 13 -12.25 -21.08 -4.79
CA ALA A 13 -12.62 -20.88 -6.20
C ALA A 13 -12.01 -19.61 -6.83
N ARG A 14 -11.56 -18.64 -6.02
CA ARG A 14 -10.97 -17.38 -6.49
C ARG A 14 -9.46 -17.32 -6.29
N LYS A 15 -8.89 -18.25 -5.52
CA LYS A 15 -7.47 -18.25 -5.11
C LYS A 15 -6.54 -18.02 -6.29
N GLU A 16 -6.58 -18.89 -7.30
CA GLU A 16 -5.66 -18.81 -8.44
C GLU A 16 -5.81 -17.50 -9.22
N ARG A 17 -7.03 -17.01 -9.36
CA ARG A 17 -7.28 -15.72 -10.01
C ARG A 17 -6.65 -14.57 -9.22
N VAL A 18 -6.78 -14.57 -7.90
CA VAL A 18 -6.20 -13.53 -7.02
C VAL A 18 -4.67 -13.60 -7.07
N LEU A 19 -4.08 -14.78 -6.92
CA LEU A 19 -2.64 -14.96 -6.96
C LEU A 19 -2.05 -14.59 -8.31
N SER A 20 -2.72 -14.96 -9.41
CA SER A 20 -2.31 -14.60 -10.77
C SER A 20 -2.29 -13.07 -10.97
N ARG A 21 -3.33 -12.36 -10.51
CA ARG A 21 -3.35 -10.88 -10.55
C ARG A 21 -2.23 -10.26 -9.72
N ILE A 22 -1.95 -10.81 -8.54
CA ILE A 22 -0.83 -10.34 -7.70
C ILE A 22 0.49 -10.50 -8.45
N ARG A 23 0.74 -11.67 -9.06
CA ARG A 23 1.95 -11.92 -9.85
C ARG A 23 2.08 -10.96 -11.03
N GLN A 24 0.98 -10.66 -11.74
CA GLN A 24 0.97 -9.70 -12.85
C GLN A 24 1.40 -8.29 -12.43
N THR A 25 1.16 -7.91 -11.17
CA THR A 25 1.57 -6.59 -10.64
C THR A 25 2.98 -6.53 -10.05
N ARG A 26 3.70 -7.65 -10.07
CA ARG A 26 4.96 -7.87 -9.33
C ARG A 26 5.96 -8.72 -10.12
N ASP A 27 5.98 -8.57 -11.44
CA ASP A 27 6.90 -9.27 -12.35
C ASP A 27 6.93 -10.80 -12.14
N GLY A 28 5.75 -11.40 -11.94
CA GLY A 28 5.59 -12.84 -11.76
C GLY A 28 5.75 -13.33 -10.31
N LYS A 29 6.21 -12.47 -9.38
CA LYS A 29 6.45 -12.84 -7.98
C LYS A 29 5.21 -12.60 -7.12
N LEU A 30 5.05 -13.37 -6.04
CA LEU A 30 4.02 -13.09 -5.03
C LEU A 30 4.45 -12.00 -4.03
N ASN A 31 5.76 -11.85 -3.85
CA ASN A 31 6.36 -10.88 -2.94
C ASN A 31 7.57 -10.20 -3.61
N ASN A 32 7.72 -8.90 -3.40
CA ASN A 32 8.92 -8.15 -3.71
C ASN A 32 9.29 -7.31 -2.47
N SER A 33 10.47 -7.54 -1.91
CA SER A 33 10.98 -6.82 -0.73
C SER A 33 11.69 -5.51 -1.07
N GLU A 34 12.02 -5.28 -2.34
CA GLU A 34 12.71 -4.08 -2.78
C GLU A 34 11.88 -2.82 -2.52
N PHE A 35 12.53 -1.82 -1.94
CA PHE A 35 11.89 -0.56 -1.64
C PHE A 35 11.58 0.21 -2.94
N GLY A 36 10.45 0.92 -2.97
CA GLY A 36 9.96 1.61 -4.16
C GLY A 36 9.16 0.71 -5.10
N SER A 37 9.73 -0.41 -5.54
CA SER A 37 9.04 -1.35 -6.45
C SER A 37 7.80 -1.97 -5.80
N ARG A 38 7.89 -2.35 -4.52
CA ARG A 38 6.75 -2.92 -3.76
C ARG A 38 5.56 -1.97 -3.59
N GLN A 39 5.77 -0.65 -3.71
CA GLN A 39 4.75 0.38 -3.45
C GLN A 39 4.01 0.81 -4.70
N ARG A 40 4.69 0.82 -5.87
CA ARG A 40 4.07 1.22 -7.14
C ARG A 40 3.42 0.05 -7.88
N GLY A 41 4.03 -1.14 -7.80
CA GLY A 41 3.68 -2.25 -8.69
C GLY A 41 4.15 -2.01 -10.13
N THR A 42 4.14 -3.07 -10.92
CA THR A 42 4.59 -3.09 -12.33
C THR A 42 3.53 -3.73 -13.22
N GLY A 43 3.66 -3.56 -14.54
CA GLY A 43 2.80 -4.19 -15.53
C GLY A 43 1.43 -3.52 -15.72
N GLU A 44 0.70 -4.01 -16.72
CA GLU A 44 -0.53 -3.40 -17.23
C GLU A 44 -1.62 -3.23 -16.16
N ILE A 45 -1.78 -4.20 -15.27
CA ILE A 45 -2.79 -4.14 -14.20
C ILE A 45 -2.47 -3.01 -13.21
N ALA A 46 -1.19 -2.83 -12.86
CA ALA A 46 -0.79 -1.74 -11.98
C ALA A 46 -1.03 -0.37 -12.66
N GLU A 47 -0.76 -0.26 -13.96
CA GLU A 47 -1.03 0.95 -14.74
C GLU A 47 -2.52 1.27 -14.84
N GLN A 48 -3.37 0.25 -15.04
CA GLN A 48 -4.83 0.41 -15.04
C GLN A 48 -5.34 0.90 -13.69
N ILE A 49 -4.87 0.31 -12.58
CA ILE A 49 -5.22 0.75 -11.22
C ILE A 49 -4.78 2.20 -11.00
N GLY A 50 -3.56 2.55 -11.40
CA GLY A 50 -3.03 3.92 -11.28
C GLY A 50 -3.82 4.93 -12.12
N SER A 51 -4.23 4.55 -13.33
CA SER A 51 -5.04 5.40 -14.21
C SER A 51 -6.44 5.63 -13.63
N LEU A 52 -7.07 4.57 -13.15
CA LEU A 52 -8.37 4.64 -12.48
C LEU A 52 -8.30 5.56 -11.26
N PHE A 53 -7.28 5.37 -10.41
CA PHE A 53 -7.07 6.21 -9.24
C PHE A 53 -6.92 7.69 -9.61
N LYS A 54 -6.09 8.02 -10.59
CA LYS A 54 -5.91 9.41 -11.07
C LYS A 54 -7.23 10.04 -11.53
N VAL A 55 -8.03 9.30 -12.29
CA VAL A 55 -9.34 9.79 -12.77
C VAL A 55 -10.28 10.06 -11.60
N PHE A 56 -10.35 9.17 -10.61
CA PHE A 56 -11.20 9.37 -9.45
C PHE A 56 -10.70 10.51 -8.54
N CYS A 57 -9.38 10.67 -8.38
CA CYS A 57 -8.82 11.81 -7.65
C CYS A 57 -9.21 13.14 -8.28
N GLN A 58 -9.16 13.24 -9.61
CA GLN A 58 -9.60 14.44 -10.33
C GLN A 58 -11.11 14.68 -10.18
N LYS A 59 -11.93 13.62 -10.32
CA LYS A 59 -13.39 13.72 -10.19
C LYS A 59 -13.86 14.12 -8.79
N LEU A 60 -13.16 13.64 -7.76
CA LEU A 60 -13.50 13.87 -6.36
C LEU A 60 -12.69 15.03 -5.74
N ASP A 61 -11.86 15.70 -6.55
CA ASP A 61 -11.05 16.84 -6.14
C ASP A 61 -10.06 16.54 -4.99
N LEU A 62 -9.58 15.30 -4.96
CA LEU A 62 -8.61 14.79 -3.99
C LEU A 62 -7.17 15.09 -4.39
N ASN A 63 -6.96 15.64 -5.58
CA ASN A 63 -5.66 16.07 -6.10
C ASN A 63 -5.35 17.55 -5.83
N ARG A 64 -6.11 18.19 -4.92
CA ARG A 64 -5.84 19.56 -4.46
C ARG A 64 -4.59 19.61 -3.59
N ARG A 65 -3.96 20.79 -3.54
CA ARG A 65 -2.87 21.07 -2.61
C ARG A 65 -3.40 20.97 -1.17
N LEU A 66 -2.76 20.14 -0.35
CA LEU A 66 -3.03 20.09 1.08
C LEU A 66 -2.73 21.46 1.73
N PRO A 67 -3.44 21.83 2.80
CA PRO A 67 -3.10 23.00 3.59
C PRO A 67 -1.66 22.88 4.15
N ALA A 68 -1.09 24.01 4.57
CA ALA A 68 0.20 24.00 5.26
C ALA A 68 0.11 23.11 6.52
N LEU A 69 1.18 22.37 6.79
CA LEU A 69 1.26 21.54 7.99
C LEU A 69 1.27 22.45 9.23
N ASP A 70 0.38 22.14 10.17
CA ASP A 70 0.39 22.75 11.50
C ASP A 70 1.39 21.99 12.38
N TYR A 71 2.41 22.70 12.85
CA TYR A 71 3.44 22.16 13.75
C TYR A 71 3.27 22.63 15.19
N GLU A 72 2.25 23.43 15.52
CA GLU A 72 2.09 24.03 16.86
C GLU A 72 1.83 22.96 17.94
N GLN A 73 1.24 21.83 17.55
CA GLN A 73 0.97 20.71 18.46
C GLN A 73 2.13 19.71 18.57
N PHE A 74 3.18 19.87 17.75
CA PHE A 74 4.32 18.96 17.79
C PHE A 74 5.18 19.22 19.03
N LYS A 75 5.25 18.23 19.92
CA LYS A 75 6.15 18.24 21.07
C LYS A 75 7.26 17.22 20.84
N PRO A 76 8.51 17.65 20.58
CA PRO A 76 9.61 16.71 20.41
C PRO A 76 9.79 15.89 21.71
N PRO A 77 10.17 14.61 21.60
CA PRO A 77 10.44 13.79 22.78
C PRO A 77 11.55 14.43 23.63
N ALA A 78 11.35 14.48 24.95
CA ALA A 78 12.32 15.06 25.86
C ALA A 78 13.67 14.32 25.76
N THR A 79 14.75 15.07 25.53
CA THR A 79 16.13 14.60 25.32
C THR A 79 16.80 13.97 26.54
N GLY A 80 16.02 13.61 27.57
CA GLY A 80 16.52 12.91 28.75
C GLY A 80 16.76 11.43 28.47
N LYS A 81 17.71 10.83 29.19
CA LYS A 81 17.95 9.38 29.24
C LYS A 81 16.78 8.64 29.95
N GLY A 82 15.55 8.84 29.47
CA GLY A 82 14.35 8.25 30.02
C GLY A 82 13.68 7.39 28.96
N GLN A 83 13.42 6.12 29.32
CA GLN A 83 12.70 5.19 28.48
C GLN A 83 11.34 5.76 28.09
N GLN A 84 11.01 5.69 26.80
CA GLN A 84 9.70 6.11 26.30
C GLN A 84 8.65 5.01 26.51
N TRP A 85 7.38 5.42 26.43
CA TRP A 85 6.21 4.59 26.69
C TRP A 85 6.30 3.21 26.02
N LEU A 86 6.24 2.18 26.86
CA LEU A 86 5.84 0.84 26.48
C LEU A 86 4.43 0.63 27.03
N PHE A 87 3.49 0.52 26.08
CA PHE A 87 2.04 0.33 26.23
C PHE A 87 1.25 1.57 26.63
#